data_AF-A0A7C7AS61-F1
#
_entry.id   AF-A0A7C7AS61-F1
#
_cell.length_a   1.000
_cell.length_b   1.000
_cell.length_c   1.000
_cell.angle_alpha   90.00
_cell.angle_beta   90.00
_cell.angle_gamma   90.00
#
_symmetry.space_group_name_H-M   'P 1'
#
loop_
_entity.id
_entity.type
_entity.pdbx_description
1 polymer ?
#
loop_
_entity_poly.entity_id
_entity_poly.type
_entity_poly.pdbx_seq_one_letter_code
_entity_poly.pdbx_strand_id
1 'polypeptide(L)' 'MWMSVRPLAAAFEFTGGQIRVVVQNACHEAITRGSGAKLEANDLYKYAHLEAGSSFEAAAKKVGFKLYAGNE' A
#
# COMPACT_ATOMS: atom_id res chain seq x y z
N MET A 1 -7.26 -6.52 -20.66
CA MET A 1 -6.44 -5.36 -20.27
C MET A 1 -5.99 -5.59 -18.83
N TRP A 2 -4.71 -5.92 -18.60
CA TRP A 2 -4.21 -6.12 -17.24
C TRP A 2 -4.08 -4.73 -16.60
N MET A 3 -4.85 -4.45 -15.54
CA MET A 3 -4.70 -3.19 -14.82
C MET A 3 -3.30 -3.14 -14.21
N SER A 4 -2.49 -2.20 -14.67
CA SER A 4 -1.22 -1.86 -14.04
C SER A 4 -1.49 -1.27 -12.66
N VAL A 5 -0.57 -1.49 -11.70
CA VAL A 5 -0.61 -0.86 -10.37
C VAL A 5 -0.48 0.67 -10.41
N ARG A 6 -0.01 1.22 -11.54
CA ARG A 6 0.24 2.66 -11.72
C ARG A 6 -1.05 3.51 -11.64
N PRO A 7 -2.14 3.21 -12.35
CA PRO A 7 -3.44 3.87 -12.16
C PRO A 7 -3.95 3.85 -10.72
N LEU A 8 -3.79 2.72 -10.02
CA LEU A 8 -4.22 2.59 -8.63
C LEU A 8 -3.40 3.51 -7.71
N ALA A 9 -2.08 3.52 -7.87
CA ALA A 9 -1.20 4.40 -7.10
C ALA A 9 -1.52 5.89 -7.33
N ALA A 10 -1.82 6.28 -8.56
CA ALA A 10 -2.19 7.66 -8.89
C ALA A 10 -3.56 8.06 -8.32
N ALA A 11 -4.53 7.13 -8.26
CA ALA A 11 -5.88 7.41 -7.76
C ALA A 11 -5.94 7.58 -6.23
N PHE A 12 -4.99 6.99 -5.48
CA PHE A 12 -4.98 7.00 -4.02
C PHE A 12 -3.75 7.72 -3.39
N GLU A 13 -2.90 8.35 -4.21
CA GLU A 13 -1.68 9.04 -3.79
C GLU A 13 -0.74 8.21 -2.89
N PHE A 14 -0.66 6.90 -3.14
CA PHE A 14 0.08 5.99 -2.27
C PHE A 14 1.60 6.10 -2.38
N THR A 15 2.26 5.97 -1.23
CA THR A 15 3.69 5.70 -1.14
C THR A 15 4.00 4.29 -1.66
N GLY A 16 5.27 4.02 -1.98
CA GLY A 16 5.72 2.67 -2.34
C GLY A 16 5.43 1.61 -1.26
N GLY A 17 5.44 2.01 0.02
CA GLY A 17 5.08 1.12 1.14
C GLY A 17 3.61 0.72 1.12
N GLN A 18 2.71 1.69 0.94
CA GLN A 18 1.26 1.44 0.85
C GLN A 18 0.92 0.58 -0.37
N ILE A 19 1.54 0.84 -1.53
CA ILE A 19 1.38 -0.01 -2.73
C ILE A 19 1.75 -1.46 -2.42
N ARG A 20 2.88 -1.68 -1.72
CA ARG A 20 3.31 -3.02 -1.33
C ARG A 20 2.29 -3.71 -0.43
N VAL A 21 1.75 -3.00 0.56
CA VAL A 21 0.72 -3.56 1.48
C VAL A 21 -0.54 -3.95 0.71
N VAL A 22 -1.06 -3.05 -0.14
CA VAL A 22 -2.25 -3.31 -0.96
C VAL A 22 -2.06 -4.53 -1.85
N VAL A 23 -0.95 -4.60 -2.59
CA VAL A 23 -0.67 -5.73 -3.49
C VAL A 23 -0.51 -7.04 -2.72
N GLN A 24 0.20 -7.01 -1.59
CA GLN A 24 0.42 -8.22 -0.79
C GLN A 24 -0.89 -8.77 -0.23
N ASN A 25 -1.76 -7.89 0.28
CA ASN A 25 -3.06 -8.29 0.80
C ASN A 25 -4.00 -8.78 -0.30
N ALA A 26 -4.01 -8.12 -1.46
CA ALA A 26 -4.82 -8.52 -2.61
C ALA A 26 -4.39 -9.89 -3.16
N CYS A 27 -3.07 -10.16 -3.22
CA CYS A 27 -2.55 -11.48 -3.56
C CYS A 27 -2.97 -12.55 -2.55
N HIS A 28 -2.95 -12.23 -1.25
CA HIS A 28 -3.39 -13.16 -0.23
C HIS A 28 -4.86 -13.54 -0.41
N GLU A 29 -5.74 -12.57 -0.65
CA GLU A 29 -7.17 -12.83 -0.96
C GLU A 29 -7.37 -13.61 -2.25
N ALA A 30 -6.55 -13.39 -3.28
CA ALA A 30 -6.58 -14.22 -4.48
C ALA A 30 -6.21 -15.68 -4.17
N ILE A 31 -5.18 -15.91 -3.35
CA ILE A 31 -4.72 -17.26 -3.00
C ILE A 31 -5.78 -18.03 -2.19
N THR A 32 -6.53 -17.35 -1.31
CA THR A 32 -7.57 -18.02 -0.50
C THR A 32 -8.77 -18.50 -1.31
N ARG A 33 -8.94 -18.05 -2.56
CA ARG A 33 -9.99 -18.53 -3.48
C ARG A 33 -9.70 -19.91 -4.09
N GLY A 34 -8.48 -20.43 -3.94
CA GLY A 34 -8.11 -21.79 -4.33
C GLY A 34 -7.37 -21.90 -5.67
N SER A 35 -7.28 -23.14 -6.17
CA SER A 35 -6.47 -23.48 -7.34
C SER A 35 -6.88 -22.70 -8.58
N GLY A 36 -5.91 -22.06 -9.24
CA GLY A 36 -6.12 -21.31 -10.48
C GLY A 36 -6.73 -19.92 -10.28
N ALA A 37 -6.92 -19.48 -9.04
CA ALA A 37 -7.38 -18.13 -8.74
C ALA A 37 -6.39 -17.09 -9.27
N LYS A 38 -6.95 -16.00 -9.82
CA LYS A 38 -6.19 -14.89 -10.38
C LYS A 38 -6.42 -13.65 -9.52
N LEU A 39 -5.38 -12.83 -9.42
CA LEU A 39 -5.52 -11.48 -8.90
C LEU A 39 -6.42 -10.68 -9.84
N GLU A 40 -7.50 -10.15 -9.31
CA GLU A 40 -8.45 -9.30 -10.01
C GLU A 40 -8.29 -7.85 -9.59
N ALA A 41 -8.77 -6.93 -10.43
CA ALA A 41 -8.77 -5.50 -10.10
C ALA A 41 -9.57 -5.21 -8.82
N ASN A 42 -10.65 -5.96 -8.58
CA ASN A 42 -11.48 -5.79 -7.38
C ASN A 42 -10.73 -6.06 -6.08
N ASP A 43 -9.78 -7.02 -6.07
CA ASP A 43 -8.95 -7.26 -4.89
C ASP A 43 -8.09 -6.03 -4.59
N LEU A 44 -7.46 -5.46 -5.62
CA LEU A 44 -6.61 -4.27 -5.49
C LEU A 44 -7.42 -3.05 -5.02
N TYR A 45 -8.61 -2.83 -5.58
CA TYR A 45 -9.47 -1.71 -5.17
C TYR A 45 -9.98 -1.85 -3.73
N LYS A 46 -10.36 -3.07 -3.33
CA LYS A 46 -10.79 -3.34 -1.95
C LYS A 46 -9.68 -2.97 -0.97
N TYR A 47 -8.47 -3.50 -1.18
CA TYR A 47 -7.37 -3.22 -0.27
C TYR A 47 -6.82 -1.80 -0.37
N ALA A 48 -6.95 -1.13 -1.52
CA ALA A 48 -6.68 0.29 -1.63
C ALA A 48 -7.62 1.14 -0.76
N HIS A 49 -8.93 0.85 -0.76
CA HIS A 49 -9.86 1.57 0.12
C HIS A 49 -9.58 1.31 1.60
N LEU A 50 -9.21 0.08 1.96
CA LEU A 50 -8.82 -0.26 3.32
C LEU A 50 -7.55 0.46 3.77
N GLU A 51 -6.52 0.50 2.91
CA GLU A 51 -5.27 1.20 3.21
C GLU A 51 -5.47 2.71 3.30
N ALA A 52 -6.25 3.31 2.39
CA ALA A 52 -6.56 4.74 2.41
C ALA A 52 -7.37 5.16 3.65
N GLY A 53 -8.23 4.27 4.15
CA GLY A 53 -8.99 4.47 5.39
C GLY A 53 -8.21 4.12 6.67
N SER A 54 -7.01 3.56 6.55
CA SER A 54 -6.18 3.18 7.69
C SER A 54 -5.50 4.41 8.28
N SER A 55 -5.82 4.74 9.54
CA SER A 55 -5.28 5.90 10.26
C SER A 55 -3.77 5.86 10.53
N PHE A 56 -3.03 4.87 10.02
CA PHE A 56 -1.61 4.72 10.32
C PHE A 56 -0.76 5.90 9.80
N GLU A 57 -1.08 6.44 8.62
CA GLU A 57 -0.40 7.62 8.05
C GLU A 57 -1.05 8.96 8.46
N ALA A 58 -2.31 8.96 8.93
CA ALA A 58 -2.95 10.19 9.44
C ALA A 58 -2.21 10.81 10.63
N ALA A 59 -1.37 10.02 11.30
CA ALA A 59 -0.54 10.42 12.42
C ALA A 59 0.96 10.39 12.09
N ALA A 60 1.36 10.59 10.82
CA ALA A 60 2.77 10.67 10.41
C ALA A 60 3.48 11.84 11.12
N LYS A 61 3.94 11.58 12.35
CA LYS A 61 4.81 12.43 13.13
C LYS A 61 6.13 12.48 12.38
N LYS A 62 6.61 13.67 11.98
CA LYS A 62 7.91 13.83 11.35
C LYS A 62 9.00 13.27 12.27
N VAL A 63 9.54 12.09 11.94
CA VAL A 63 10.72 11.51 12.58
C VAL A 63 11.93 11.89 11.74
N GLY A 64 12.88 12.60 12.33
CA GLY A 64 14.13 13.02 11.70
C GLY A 64 15.35 12.60 12.52
N PHE A 65 16.53 12.60 11.90
CA PHE A 65 17.78 12.32 12.60
C PHE A 65 18.17 13.52 13.49
N LYS A 66 18.42 13.27 14.77
CA LYS A 66 19.04 14.26 15.65
C LYS A 66 20.54 14.27 15.37
N LEU A 67 21.00 15.24 14.59
CA LEU A 67 22.43 15.51 14.45
C LEU A 67 22.92 16.09 15.78
N TYR A 68 23.74 15.34 16.51
CA TYR A 68 24.51 15.91 17.61
C TYR A 68 25.64 16.72 16.99
N ALA A 69 25.54 18.05 17.02
CA ALA A 69 26.69 18.89 16.79
C ALA A 69 27.67 18.62 17.94
N GLY A 70 28.84 18.04 17.61
CA GLY A 70 29.95 17.99 18.54
C GLY A 70 30.40 19.41 18.84
N ASN A 71 30.45 19.78 20.12
CA ASN A 71 31.08 21.02 20.54
C ASN A 71 32.59 20.88 20.33
N GLU A 72 33.15 21.84 19.58
CA GLU A 72 34.59 22.09 19.46
C GLU A 72 35.18 22.58 20.78
#